data_AF-A0A5J4TLQ0-F1
#
_entry.id   AF-A0A5J4TLQ0-F1
#
_cell.length_a   1.000
_cell.length_b   1.000
_cell.length_c   1.000
_cell.angle_alpha   90.00
_cell.angle_beta   90.00
_cell.angle_gamma   90.00
#
_symmetry.space_group_name_H-M   'P 1'
#
loop_
_entity.id
_entity.type
_entity.pdbx_description
1 polymer ?
#
loop_
_entity_poly.entity_id
_entity_poly.type
_entity_poly.pdbx_seq_one_letter_code
_entity_poly.pdbx_strand_id
1 'polypeptide(L)'
;MIKIPKFLKSITTLSLYKIGIHIDLDVDNQRLEVRCNSRWCLYYIQSFGDEQVQTELVNKRYGRVTSISFCTAGGKGEEQDEEILNGLDYISSFLKELHEGRNWQPSFQPLPLLARNTEEQMEEEGANEEIEAQMKNKRMKGDIKRYAKWAKEATLNHFIRRRWI
;
A
#
# COMPACT_ATOMS: atom_id res chain seq x y z
N MET A 1 8.08 7.16 -25.46
CA MET A 1 8.51 6.33 -24.31
C MET A 1 8.44 7.19 -23.05
N ILE A 2 7.40 6.98 -22.22
CA ILE A 2 7.21 7.74 -20.97
C ILE A 2 8.41 7.44 -20.06
N LYS A 3 9.01 8.48 -19.46
CA LYS A 3 10.06 8.31 -18.44
C LYS A 3 9.40 7.84 -17.13
N ILE A 4 9.02 6.56 -17.07
CA ILE A 4 8.35 5.90 -15.94
C ILE A 4 8.97 6.30 -14.58
N PRO A 5 10.31 6.39 -14.42
CA PRO A 5 10.91 6.75 -13.13
C PRO A 5 10.59 8.17 -12.63
N LYS A 6 10.46 9.14 -13.54
CA LYS A 6 10.16 10.54 -13.16
C LYS A 6 8.71 10.70 -12.76
N PHE A 7 7.81 10.07 -13.52
CA PHE A 7 6.37 10.09 -13.25
C PHE A 7 6.04 9.41 -11.92
N LEU A 8 6.57 8.20 -11.70
CA LEU A 8 6.40 7.48 -10.43
C LEU A 8 6.92 8.31 -9.26
N LYS A 9 8.11 8.90 -9.37
CA LYS A 9 8.66 9.77 -8.32
C LYS A 9 7.71 10.93 -7.99
N SER A 10 7.14 11.59 -8.99
CA SER A 10 6.20 12.68 -8.79
C SER A 10 4.94 12.21 -8.05
N ILE A 11 4.33 11.10 -8.46
CA ILE A 11 3.11 10.60 -7.82
C ILE A 11 3.37 10.11 -6.40
N THR A 12 4.46 9.35 -6.16
CA THR A 12 4.88 8.95 -4.81
C THR A 12 5.10 10.16 -3.89
N THR A 13 5.59 11.27 -4.44
CA THR A 13 5.75 12.52 -3.66
C THR A 13 4.39 13.14 -3.34
N LEU A 14 3.46 13.16 -4.31
CA LEU A 14 2.11 13.71 -4.13
C LEU A 14 1.27 12.88 -3.15
N SER A 15 1.41 11.54 -3.15
CA SER A 15 0.72 10.67 -2.18
C SER A 15 1.13 10.93 -0.73
N LEU A 16 2.28 11.58 -0.52
CA LEU A 16 2.82 11.93 0.80
C LEU A 16 2.80 13.46 1.05
N TYR A 17 2.14 14.22 0.17
CA TYR A 17 2.23 15.68 0.18
C TYR A 17 1.73 16.26 1.50
N LYS A 18 2.66 16.93 2.22
CA LYS A 18 2.41 17.64 3.48
C LYS A 18 1.62 16.82 4.51
N ILE A 19 1.88 15.52 4.56
CA ILE A 19 1.27 14.65 5.56
C ILE A 19 1.58 15.16 6.98
N GLY A 20 0.59 15.12 7.87
CA GLY A 20 0.71 15.59 9.25
C GLY A 20 0.77 17.12 9.44
N ILE A 21 0.62 17.90 8.36
CA ILE A 21 0.60 19.37 8.44
C ILE A 21 -0.84 19.85 8.27
N HIS A 22 -1.41 20.35 9.36
CA HIS A 22 -2.74 20.97 9.40
C HIS A 22 -2.63 22.50 9.39
N ILE A 23 -3.30 23.16 8.45
CA ILE A 23 -3.28 24.63 8.34
C ILE A 23 -4.68 25.20 8.37
N ASP A 24 -5.53 24.72 7.47
CA ASP A 24 -6.89 25.19 7.26
C ASP A 24 -7.72 24.02 6.70
N LEU A 25 -9.01 23.94 7.05
CA LEU A 25 -9.86 22.81 6.71
C LEU A 25 -10.01 22.63 5.19
N ASP A 26 -10.18 23.72 4.43
CA ASP A 26 -10.36 23.63 2.97
C ASP A 26 -9.05 23.19 2.30
N VAL A 27 -7.93 23.76 2.75
CA VAL A 27 -6.60 23.40 2.27
C VAL A 27 -6.24 21.95 2.64
N ASP A 28 -6.63 21.48 3.82
CA ASP A 28 -6.37 20.12 4.28
C ASP A 28 -7.23 19.10 3.52
N ASN A 29 -8.48 19.43 3.20
CA ASN A 29 -9.35 18.61 2.35
C ASN A 29 -8.80 18.48 0.92
N GLN A 30 -8.39 19.59 0.29
CA GLN A 30 -7.75 19.55 -1.02
C GLN A 30 -6.47 18.70 -1.01
N ARG A 31 -5.67 18.79 0.06
CA ARG A 31 -4.47 17.96 0.21
C ARG A 31 -4.81 16.49 0.40
N LEU A 32 -5.85 16.18 1.16
CA LEU A 32 -6.33 14.80 1.33
C LEU A 32 -6.74 14.23 -0.02
N GLU A 33 -7.53 14.97 -0.80
CA GLU A 33 -7.96 14.56 -2.13
C GLU A 33 -6.76 14.30 -3.06
N VAL A 34 -5.77 15.20 -3.08
CA VAL A 34 -4.52 15.00 -3.84
C VAL A 34 -3.80 13.72 -3.43
N ARG A 35 -3.72 13.43 -2.13
CA ARG A 35 -3.09 12.19 -1.64
C ARG A 35 -3.89 10.96 -2.04
N CYS A 36 -5.21 10.95 -1.86
CA CYS A 36 -6.09 9.85 -2.23
C CYS A 36 -6.01 9.55 -3.74
N ASN A 37 -6.16 10.57 -4.58
CA ASN A 37 -6.06 10.43 -6.04
C ASN A 37 -4.68 9.93 -6.46
N SER A 38 -3.61 10.42 -5.84
CA SER A 38 -2.25 9.97 -6.14
C SER A 38 -2.05 8.49 -5.78
N ARG A 39 -2.57 8.03 -4.64
CA ARG A 39 -2.49 6.62 -4.23
C ARG A 39 -3.32 5.73 -5.14
N TRP A 40 -4.51 6.16 -5.56
CA TRP A 40 -5.30 5.46 -6.58
C TRP A 40 -4.55 5.34 -7.92
N CYS A 41 -3.88 6.41 -8.36
CA CYS A 41 -3.03 6.33 -9.55
C CYS A 41 -1.90 5.32 -9.39
N LEU A 42 -1.23 5.27 -8.22
CA LEU A 42 -0.19 4.28 -7.96
C LEU A 42 -0.74 2.85 -7.95
N TYR A 43 -1.92 2.63 -7.37
CA TYR A 43 -2.59 1.34 -7.41
C TYR A 43 -2.85 0.89 -8.85
N TYR A 44 -3.38 1.75 -9.72
CA TYR A 44 -3.58 1.40 -11.12
C TYR A 44 -2.27 1.09 -11.85
N ILE A 45 -1.20 1.85 -11.58
CA ILE A 45 0.13 1.57 -12.15
C ILE A 45 0.64 0.21 -11.67
N GLN A 46 0.42 -0.12 -10.40
CA GLN A 46 0.77 -1.41 -9.81
C GLN A 46 -0.04 -2.55 -10.45
N SER A 47 -1.36 -2.43 -10.53
CA SER A 47 -2.24 -3.46 -11.08
C SER A 47 -2.03 -3.69 -12.59
N PHE A 48 -1.73 -2.66 -13.36
CA PHE A 48 -1.48 -2.79 -14.81
C PHE A 48 0.00 -2.78 -15.18
N GLY A 49 0.89 -2.84 -14.18
CA GLY A 49 2.33 -2.84 -14.34
C GLY A 49 2.89 -4.25 -14.51
N ASP A 50 3.84 -4.40 -15.44
CA ASP A 50 4.64 -5.61 -15.58
C ASP A 50 5.72 -5.70 -14.48
N GLU A 51 6.58 -6.72 -14.56
CA GLU A 51 7.70 -6.93 -13.64
C GLU A 51 8.61 -5.69 -13.47
N GLN A 52 8.85 -4.95 -14.55
CA GLN A 52 9.69 -3.75 -14.50
C GLN A 52 9.00 -2.65 -13.68
N VAL A 53 7.69 -2.48 -13.84
CA VAL A 53 6.91 -1.54 -13.05
C VAL A 53 6.87 -1.95 -11.57
N GLN A 54 6.68 -3.24 -11.25
CA GLN A 54 6.72 -3.72 -9.87
C GLN A 54 8.07 -3.41 -9.20
N THR A 55 9.17 -3.66 -9.92
CA THR A 55 10.52 -3.34 -9.45
C THR A 55 10.68 -1.85 -9.14
N GLU A 56 10.21 -0.99 -10.04
CA GLU A 56 10.34 0.45 -9.86
C GLU A 56 9.48 0.97 -8.70
N LEU A 57 8.31 0.37 -8.47
CA LEU A 57 7.46 0.68 -7.31
C LEU A 57 8.15 0.35 -5.98
N VAL A 58 8.78 -0.83 -5.86
CA VAL A 58 9.56 -1.19 -4.66
C VAL A 58 10.73 -0.21 -4.47
N ASN A 59 11.42 0.17 -5.55
CA ASN A 59 12.50 1.15 -5.51
C ASN A 59 12.04 2.56 -5.08
N LYS A 60 10.77 2.92 -5.35
CA LYS A 60 10.16 4.18 -4.86
C LYS A 60 9.50 4.06 -3.49
N ARG A 61 9.71 2.95 -2.78
CA ARG A 61 9.10 2.66 -1.48
C ARG A 61 7.57 2.68 -1.53
N TYR A 62 6.98 2.05 -2.54
CA TYR A 62 5.52 1.94 -2.65
C TYR A 62 4.90 1.30 -1.40
N GLY A 63 5.54 0.29 -0.79
CA GLY A 63 5.10 -0.30 0.48
C GLY A 63 4.90 0.73 1.59
N ARG A 64 5.83 1.69 1.70
CA ARG A 64 5.72 2.84 2.64
C ARG A 64 4.57 3.78 2.29
N VAL A 65 4.37 4.09 1.01
CA VAL A 65 3.27 4.98 0.59
C VAL A 65 1.91 4.39 0.97
N THR A 66 1.77 3.09 0.76
CA THR A 66 0.53 2.36 1.05
C THR A 66 0.37 2.10 2.54
N SER A 67 1.45 1.91 3.32
CA SER A 67 1.33 1.78 4.77
C SER A 67 0.75 3.02 5.44
N ILE A 68 1.21 4.17 4.98
CA ILE A 68 0.79 5.47 5.48
C ILE A 68 -0.73 5.71 5.33
N SER A 69 -1.39 5.14 4.32
CA SER A 69 -2.85 5.33 4.15
C SER A 69 -3.70 4.60 5.19
N PHE A 70 -3.16 3.58 5.86
CA PHE A 70 -3.87 2.88 6.93
C PHE A 70 -3.35 3.15 8.35
N CYS A 71 -2.36 4.03 8.49
CA CYS A 71 -1.90 4.55 9.77
C CYS A 71 -2.96 5.48 10.39
N THR A 72 -3.29 5.29 11.67
CA THR A 72 -4.39 6.04 12.32
C THR A 72 -3.95 7.28 13.10
N ALA A 73 -2.68 7.66 13.05
CA ALA A 73 -2.10 8.72 13.87
C ALA A 73 -2.64 10.16 13.62
N GLY A 74 -3.78 10.36 12.92
CA GLY A 74 -4.21 11.68 12.44
C GLY A 74 -5.70 12.04 12.40
N GLY A 75 -6.69 11.23 12.81
CA GLY A 75 -8.09 11.72 12.74
C GLY A 75 -9.21 10.69 12.88
N LYS A 76 -10.48 11.16 12.76
CA LYS A 76 -11.72 10.38 12.80
C LYS A 76 -12.66 10.79 11.65
N GLY A 77 -13.05 9.86 10.77
CA GLY A 77 -14.14 10.05 9.78
C GLY A 77 -14.38 8.80 8.91
N GLU A 78 -15.43 8.83 8.07
CA GLU A 78 -15.77 7.75 7.11
C GLU A 78 -14.84 7.74 5.88
N GLU A 79 -14.46 8.91 5.36
CA GLU A 79 -13.48 9.03 4.26
C GLU A 79 -12.10 8.45 4.65
N GLN A 80 -11.75 8.55 5.93
CA GLN A 80 -10.55 7.93 6.48
C GLN A 80 -10.69 6.41 6.60
N ASP A 81 -11.90 5.90 6.86
CA ASP A 81 -12.16 4.46 6.92
C ASP A 81 -12.03 3.83 5.53
N GLU A 82 -12.51 4.50 4.48
CA GLU A 82 -12.31 4.08 3.09
C GLU A 82 -10.83 4.12 2.68
N GLU A 83 -10.09 5.15 3.09
CA GLU A 83 -8.64 5.24 2.84
C GLU A 83 -7.87 4.10 3.53
N ILE A 84 -8.24 3.77 4.78
CA ILE A 84 -7.68 2.62 5.50
C ILE A 84 -8.00 1.33 4.76
N LEU A 85 -9.27 1.13 4.36
CA LEU A 85 -9.70 -0.07 3.64
C LEU A 85 -8.92 -0.25 2.34
N ASN A 86 -8.84 0.81 1.53
CA ASN A 86 -8.11 0.83 0.27
C ASN A 86 -6.62 0.58 0.49
N GLY A 87 -6.00 1.22 1.48
CA GLY A 87 -4.60 0.97 1.83
C GLY A 87 -4.31 -0.50 2.16
N LEU A 88 -5.17 -1.12 2.97
CA LEU A 88 -5.04 -2.53 3.34
C LEU A 88 -5.25 -3.46 2.14
N ASP A 89 -6.21 -3.16 1.26
CA ASP A 89 -6.44 -3.91 0.01
C ASP A 89 -5.23 -3.81 -0.93
N TYR A 90 -4.70 -2.61 -1.12
CA TYR A 90 -3.59 -2.36 -2.04
C TYR A 90 -2.31 -3.04 -1.58
N ILE A 91 -1.98 -2.99 -0.29
CA ILE A 91 -0.77 -3.65 0.22
C ILE A 91 -0.92 -5.17 0.19
N SER A 92 -2.10 -5.70 0.52
CA SER A 92 -2.36 -7.14 0.50
C SER A 92 -2.26 -7.69 -0.92
N SER A 93 -2.89 -7.02 -1.88
CA SER A 93 -2.83 -7.38 -3.30
C SER A 93 -1.40 -7.30 -3.83
N PHE A 94 -0.68 -6.21 -3.53
CA PHE A 94 0.71 -6.05 -3.98
C PHE A 94 1.62 -7.15 -3.44
N LEU A 95 1.62 -7.41 -2.13
CA LEU A 95 2.44 -8.46 -1.52
C LEU A 95 2.08 -9.85 -2.07
N LYS A 96 0.79 -10.15 -2.23
CA LYS A 96 0.34 -11.41 -2.81
C LYS A 96 0.89 -11.62 -4.22
N GLU A 97 0.80 -10.61 -5.07
CA GLU A 97 1.31 -10.68 -6.43
C GLU A 97 2.84 -10.81 -6.47
N LEU A 98 3.57 -10.14 -5.58
CA LEU A 98 5.02 -10.33 -5.47
C LEU A 98 5.37 -11.76 -5.02
N HIS A 99 4.57 -12.39 -4.14
CA HIS A 99 4.81 -13.76 -3.66
C HIS A 99 4.38 -14.84 -4.64
N GLU A 100 3.26 -14.65 -5.33
CA GLU A 100 2.60 -15.68 -6.16
C GLU A 100 2.79 -15.46 -7.66
N GLY A 101 3.26 -14.28 -8.07
CA GLY A 101 3.23 -13.84 -9.45
C GLY A 101 1.81 -13.46 -9.88
N ARG A 102 1.65 -13.21 -11.19
CA ARG A 102 0.38 -12.82 -11.79
C ARG A 102 0.16 -13.62 -13.07
N ASN A 103 -0.98 -14.31 -13.16
CA ASN A 103 -1.35 -15.16 -14.30
C ASN A 103 -2.26 -14.45 -15.32
N TRP A 104 -2.72 -13.24 -15.02
CA TRP A 104 -3.48 -12.37 -15.92
C TRP A 104 -2.58 -11.23 -16.44
N GLN A 105 -2.96 -10.59 -17.55
CA GLN A 105 -2.12 -9.62 -18.24
C GLN A 105 -2.08 -8.25 -17.54
N PRO A 106 -0.89 -7.65 -17.27
CA PRO A 106 0.43 -8.17 -17.63
C PRO A 106 0.89 -9.27 -16.65
N SER A 107 1.24 -10.45 -17.16
CA SER A 107 1.64 -11.59 -16.35
C SER A 107 3.12 -11.52 -15.97
N PHE A 108 3.48 -11.92 -14.76
CA PHE A 108 4.87 -12.06 -14.31
C PHE A 108 5.04 -13.22 -13.33
N GLN A 109 6.25 -13.74 -13.24
CA GLN A 109 6.61 -14.79 -12.27
C GLN A 109 6.70 -14.23 -10.85
N PRO A 110 6.59 -15.04 -9.78
CA PRO A 110 6.87 -14.61 -8.42
C PRO A 110 8.17 -13.78 -8.30
N LEU A 111 8.11 -12.67 -7.57
CA LEU A 111 9.20 -11.72 -7.32
C LEU A 111 9.57 -11.70 -5.82
N PRO A 112 10.07 -12.82 -5.25
CA PRO A 112 10.24 -12.98 -3.80
C PRO A 112 11.25 -12.00 -3.18
N LEU A 113 12.26 -11.56 -3.93
CA LEU A 113 13.22 -10.54 -3.46
C LEU A 113 12.55 -9.18 -3.29
N LEU A 114 11.63 -8.82 -4.20
CA LEU A 114 10.86 -7.59 -4.12
C LEU A 114 9.84 -7.64 -2.98
N ALA A 115 9.20 -8.81 -2.77
CA ALA A 115 8.31 -9.03 -1.64
C ALA A 115 9.05 -8.78 -0.32
N ARG A 116 10.21 -9.41 -0.15
CA ARG A 116 11.07 -9.24 1.03
C ARG A 116 11.48 -7.78 1.25
N ASN A 117 11.93 -7.09 0.22
CA ASN A 117 12.30 -5.68 0.33
C ASN A 117 11.10 -4.81 0.77
N THR A 118 9.89 -5.14 0.31
CA THR A 118 8.67 -4.43 0.70
C THR A 118 8.30 -4.70 2.15
N GLU A 119 8.40 -5.95 2.59
CA GLU A 119 8.18 -6.36 3.98
C GLU A 119 9.17 -5.66 4.93
N GLU A 120 10.46 -5.63 4.58
CA GLU A 120 11.49 -4.92 5.35
C GLU A 120 11.19 -3.40 5.45
N GLN A 121 10.77 -2.77 4.34
CA GLN A 121 10.35 -1.36 4.35
C GLN A 121 9.11 -1.12 5.24
N MET A 122 8.16 -2.06 5.25
CA MET A 122 6.97 -1.97 6.09
C MET A 122 7.32 -2.10 7.58
N GLU A 123 8.23 -3.00 7.93
CA GLU A 123 8.74 -3.16 9.29
C GLU A 123 9.49 -1.91 9.76
N GLU A 124 10.36 -1.34 8.93
CA GLU A 124 11.09 -0.10 9.24
C GLU A 124 10.16 1.09 9.58
N GLU A 125 8.98 1.13 8.96
CA GLU A 125 8.01 2.23 9.11
C GLU A 125 6.90 1.91 10.14
N GLY A 126 6.97 0.77 10.83
CA GLY A 126 5.97 0.37 11.84
C GLY A 126 4.60 -0.02 11.27
N ALA A 127 4.56 -0.42 10.00
CA ALA A 127 3.30 -0.76 9.32
C ALA A 127 2.65 -2.04 9.87
N ASN A 128 3.45 -2.95 10.43
CA ASN A 128 2.95 -4.21 10.99
C ASN A 128 2.10 -3.95 12.25
N GLU A 129 2.54 -3.04 13.10
CA GLU A 129 1.83 -2.60 14.30
C GLU A 129 0.49 -1.94 13.93
N GLU A 130 0.48 -1.13 12.87
CA GLU A 130 -0.74 -0.50 12.36
C GLU A 130 -1.71 -1.56 11.79
N ILE A 131 -1.24 -2.55 11.03
CA ILE A 131 -2.07 -3.67 10.57
C ILE A 131 -2.69 -4.40 11.77
N GLU A 132 -1.91 -4.67 12.82
CA GLU A 132 -2.42 -5.31 14.04
C GLU A 132 -3.46 -4.46 14.78
N ALA A 133 -3.30 -3.14 14.79
CA ALA A 133 -4.30 -2.22 15.31
C ALA A 133 -5.60 -2.29 14.48
N GLN A 134 -5.49 -2.29 13.14
CA GLN A 134 -6.66 -2.35 12.26
C GLN A 134 -7.43 -3.67 12.33
N MET A 135 -6.80 -4.78 12.73
CA MET A 135 -7.50 -6.06 12.97
C MET A 135 -8.56 -6.00 14.10
N LYS A 136 -8.50 -4.96 14.95
CA LYS A 136 -9.49 -4.71 16.01
C LYS A 136 -10.54 -3.68 15.59
N ASN A 137 -10.36 -3.01 14.45
CA ASN A 137 -11.25 -1.97 13.96
C ASN A 137 -12.57 -2.55 13.42
N LYS A 138 -13.69 -2.17 14.04
CA LYS A 138 -15.04 -2.64 13.69
C LYS A 138 -15.81 -1.71 12.76
N ARG A 139 -15.19 -0.62 12.29
CA ARG A 139 -15.80 0.33 11.36
C ARG A 139 -16.05 -0.33 10.01
N MET A 140 -16.86 0.31 9.16
CA MET A 140 -17.35 -0.26 7.89
C MET A 140 -17.90 -1.68 8.05
N LYS A 141 -18.76 -1.91 9.04
CA LYS A 141 -19.35 -3.23 9.33
C LYS A 141 -18.33 -4.36 9.53
N GLY A 142 -17.10 -4.02 9.91
CA GLY A 142 -16.00 -4.97 10.13
C GLY A 142 -15.14 -5.28 8.90
N ASP A 143 -15.33 -4.57 7.79
CA ASP A 143 -14.53 -4.75 6.58
C ASP A 143 -13.05 -4.43 6.82
N ILE A 144 -12.73 -3.32 7.48
CA ILE A 144 -11.35 -2.96 7.82
C ILE A 144 -10.63 -4.11 8.55
N LYS A 145 -11.29 -4.70 9.55
CA LYS A 145 -10.75 -5.86 10.27
C LYS A 145 -10.48 -7.05 9.35
N ARG A 146 -11.33 -7.30 8.36
CA ARG A 146 -11.16 -8.39 7.40
C ARG A 146 -9.96 -8.13 6.49
N TYR A 147 -9.86 -6.93 5.92
CA TYR A 147 -8.73 -6.56 5.07
C TYR A 147 -7.40 -6.50 5.83
N ALA A 148 -7.42 -6.07 7.10
CA ALA A 148 -6.23 -6.10 7.96
C ALA A 148 -5.72 -7.53 8.19
N LYS A 149 -6.62 -8.52 8.30
CA LYS A 149 -6.23 -9.93 8.37
C LYS A 149 -5.59 -10.40 7.07
N TRP A 150 -6.15 -10.03 5.92
CA TRP A 150 -5.57 -10.37 4.61
C TRP A 150 -4.21 -9.71 4.38
N ALA A 151 -4.04 -8.46 4.81
CA ALA A 151 -2.74 -7.79 4.79
C ALA A 151 -1.73 -8.54 5.67
N LYS A 152 -2.12 -8.92 6.89
CA LYS A 152 -1.27 -9.73 7.79
C LYS A 152 -0.91 -11.09 7.19
N GLU A 153 -1.86 -11.79 6.58
CA GLU A 153 -1.62 -13.06 5.89
C GLU A 153 -0.66 -12.88 4.70
N ALA A 154 -0.81 -11.82 3.91
CA ALA A 154 0.06 -11.53 2.78
C ALA A 154 1.50 -11.23 3.22
N THR A 155 1.70 -10.53 4.34
CA THR A 155 3.02 -10.33 4.96
C THR A 155 3.61 -11.64 5.51
N LEU A 156 2.77 -12.55 6.01
CA LEU A 156 3.22 -13.82 6.61
C LEU A 156 3.35 -14.98 5.62
N ASN A 157 2.82 -14.86 4.40
CA ASN A 157 2.82 -15.93 3.39
C ASN A 157 4.24 -16.40 2.99
N HIS A 158 5.27 -15.60 3.29
CA HIS A 158 6.68 -15.99 3.21
C HIS A 158 7.06 -17.16 4.14
N PHE A 159 6.54 -17.18 5.38
CA PHE A 159 6.93 -18.18 6.37
C PHE A 159 6.40 -19.58 6.07
N ILE A 160 5.29 -19.68 5.35
CA ILE A 160 4.68 -20.97 4.99
C ILE A 160 5.50 -21.63 3.89
N ARG A 161 5.91 -20.89 2.84
CA ARG A 161 6.72 -21.46 1.74
C ARG A 161 8.13 -21.88 2.17
N ARG A 162 8.75 -21.22 3.15
CA ARG A 162 10.06 -21.62 3.71
C ARG A 162 10.04 -22.93 4.51
N ARG A 163 8.86 -23.42 4.91
CA ARG A 163 8.73 -24.63 5.75
C ARG A 163 8.59 -25.93 4.93
N TRP A 164 8.51 -25.82 3.60
CA TRP A 164 8.29 -26.93 2.66
C TRP A 164 9.38 -27.03 1.57
N ILE A 165 10.54 -26.40 1.80
CA ILE A 165 11.78 -26.53 1.01
C ILE A 165 12.87 -26.99 1.97
#